data_AF-A0A800ESQ5-F1
#
_entry.id   AF-A0A800ESQ5-F1
#
_cell.length_a   1.000
_cell.length_b   1.000
_cell.length_c   1.000
_cell.angle_alpha   90.00
_cell.angle_beta   90.00
_cell.angle_gamma   90.00
#
_symmetry.space_group_name_H-M   'P 1'
#
loop_
_entity.id
_entity.type
_entity.pdbx_description
1 polymer ?
#
loop_
_entity_poly.entity_id
_entity_poly.type
_entity_poly.pdbx_seq_one_letter_code
_entity_poly.pdbx_strand_id
1 'polypeptide(L)'
;MTRSKLLSAILGTALLTACGPTQVVVTAELTDQGAEARALRDLEIRMFPYDRDAIFDSLTASASQPEPAIPDSVLDAQNQVAAAQQSWRDMDARWGVLRDTLQTLSEELEDLSRAQAAYRPLFREFGNKENELADVERQRDAAFENFTSLQSASMDAADQVRALRDQWADDAFADVALVMSLHERESGLSVAYDTTDASGL
;
A
#
# COMPACT_ATOMS: atom_id res chain seq x y z
N MET A 1 7.44 -6.35 -10.99
CA MET A 1 6.75 -6.10 -9.71
C MET A 1 7.10 -4.71 -9.22
N THR A 2 6.40 -3.70 -9.71
CA THR A 2 6.56 -2.29 -9.32
C THR A 2 5.54 -1.99 -8.22
N ARG A 3 5.98 -2.08 -6.96
CA ARG A 3 5.19 -1.65 -5.81
C ARG A 3 5.14 -0.11 -5.85
N SER A 4 4.00 0.43 -6.29
CA SER A 4 3.68 1.85 -6.14
C SER A 4 3.54 2.15 -4.66
N LYS A 5 4.59 2.71 -4.05
CA LYS A 5 4.57 3.21 -2.68
C LYS A 5 3.90 4.57 -2.73
N LEU A 6 2.74 4.67 -2.06
CA LEU A 6 2.11 5.93 -1.70
C LEU A 6 3.16 6.80 -0.99
N LEU A 7 3.60 7.86 -1.69
CA LEU A 7 4.44 8.91 -1.15
C LEU A 7 3.57 9.77 -0.23
N SER A 8 3.53 9.42 1.06
CA SER A 8 3.04 10.33 2.09
C SER A 8 4.10 11.41 2.32
N ALA A 9 4.01 12.50 1.56
CA ALA A 9 4.78 13.71 1.85
C ALA A 9 4.15 14.39 3.07
N ILE A 10 4.87 14.46 4.18
CA ILE A 10 4.46 15.26 5.34
C ILE A 10 4.75 16.72 4.96
N LEU A 11 3.69 17.52 4.82
CA LEU A 11 3.76 18.93 4.49
C LEU A 11 4.37 19.70 5.67
N GLY A 12 5.49 20.38 5.43
CA GLY A 12 6.25 21.10 6.47
C GLY A 12 5.55 22.38 6.94
N THR A 13 5.74 22.71 8.22
CA THR A 13 5.18 23.88 8.89
C THR A 13 5.90 25.17 8.46
N ALA A 14 5.19 26.10 7.83
CA ALA A 14 5.71 27.43 7.51
C ALA A 14 5.63 28.35 8.75
N LEU A 15 6.78 28.74 9.30
CA LEU A 15 6.85 29.78 10.34
C LEU A 15 6.88 31.16 9.66
N LEU A 16 5.74 31.83 9.58
CA LEU A 16 5.62 33.19 9.06
C LEU A 16 5.99 34.20 10.16
N THR A 17 7.22 34.72 10.14
CA THR A 17 7.56 35.94 10.88
C THR A 17 7.12 37.15 10.06
N ALA A 18 6.05 37.81 10.48
CA ALA A 18 5.57 39.02 9.84
C ALA A 18 6.61 40.16 9.92
N CYS A 19 6.82 40.84 8.79
CA CYS A 19 7.67 42.02 8.52
C CYS A 19 9.10 41.76 8.00
N GLY A 20 9.21 41.26 6.76
CA GLY A 20 10.43 41.26 5.94
C GLY A 20 10.25 40.42 4.66
N PRO A 21 11.11 40.55 3.62
CA PRO A 21 11.11 39.59 2.51
C PRO A 21 11.39 38.20 3.10
N THR A 22 10.38 37.34 3.10
CA THR A 22 10.42 36.04 3.75
C THR A 22 11.00 35.04 2.75
N GLN A 23 12.13 34.41 3.10
CA GLN A 23 12.68 33.31 2.32
C GLN A 23 12.02 32.02 2.80
N VAL A 24 11.42 31.27 1.88
CA VAL A 24 10.85 29.95 2.15
C VAL A 24 11.88 28.93 1.64
N VAL A 25 12.34 28.03 2.51
CA VAL A 25 13.22 26.92 2.13
C VAL A 25 12.38 25.66 2.14
N VAL A 26 12.36 24.93 1.02
CA VAL A 26 11.62 23.67 0.89
C VAL A 26 12.56 22.49 0.89
N THR A 27 12.47 21.67 1.94
CA THR A 27 13.24 20.45 2.10
C THR A 27 12.32 19.23 2.14
N ALA A 28 12.82 18.10 1.65
CA ALA A 28 12.19 16.80 1.88
C ALA A 28 13.07 15.95 2.79
N GLU A 29 12.42 15.33 3.77
CA GLU A 29 13.01 14.29 4.61
C GLU A 29 12.36 12.96 4.25
N LEU A 30 13.16 11.94 3.93
CA LEU A 30 12.66 10.57 3.86
C LEU A 30 12.64 9.99 5.26
N THR A 31 11.55 9.33 5.62
CA THR A 31 11.30 8.79 6.97
C THR A 31 12.20 7.59 7.35
N ASP A 32 13.14 7.20 6.48
CA ASP A 32 14.12 6.16 6.79
C ASP A 32 15.22 6.75 7.69
N GLN A 33 15.42 6.11 8.85
CA GLN A 33 16.30 6.55 9.93
C GLN A 33 17.70 6.92 9.43
N GLY A 34 17.97 8.23 9.31
CA GLY A 34 19.27 8.79 8.94
C GLY A 34 19.36 9.47 7.58
N ALA A 35 18.26 9.64 6.85
CA ALA A 35 18.27 10.46 5.64
C ALA A 35 18.46 11.94 5.98
N GLU A 36 19.54 12.54 5.48
CA GLU A 36 19.75 14.00 5.53
C GLU A 36 18.68 14.72 4.71
N ALA A 37 18.16 15.82 5.26
CA ALA A 37 17.21 16.68 4.57
C ALA A 37 17.79 17.12 3.22
N ARG A 38 17.09 16.77 2.13
CA ARG A 38 17.53 17.11 0.77
C ARG A 38 16.71 18.29 0.26
N ALA A 39 17.41 19.32 -0.20
CA ALA A 39 16.82 20.42 -0.94
C ALA A 39 16.12 19.89 -2.21
N LEU A 40 14.88 20.29 -2.40
CA LEU A 40 14.12 19.95 -3.59
C LEU A 40 14.37 21.02 -4.65
N ARG A 41 14.88 20.62 -5.81
CA ARG A 41 15.10 21.50 -6.96
C ARG A 41 13.92 21.39 -7.93
N ASP A 42 13.62 22.50 -8.61
CA ASP A 42 12.62 22.60 -9.68
C ASP A 42 11.19 22.25 -9.17
N LEU A 43 10.90 22.54 -7.89
CA LEU A 43 9.58 22.33 -7.30
C LEU A 43 8.73 23.59 -7.47
N GLU A 44 7.58 23.46 -8.16
CA GLU A 44 6.60 24.55 -8.25
C GLU A 44 5.96 24.79 -6.87
N ILE A 45 6.10 26.01 -6.37
CA ILE A 45 5.47 26.48 -5.15
C ILE A 45 4.34 27.42 -5.51
N ARG A 46 3.18 27.21 -4.90
CA ARG A 46 2.01 28.07 -5.05
C ARG A 46 1.64 28.67 -3.70
N MET A 47 1.65 29.98 -3.61
CA MET A 47 1.29 30.73 -2.41
C MET A 47 -0.08 31.35 -2.61
N PHE A 48 -1.02 30.94 -1.77
CA PHE A 48 -2.38 31.47 -1.75
C PHE A 48 -2.47 32.65 -0.77
N PRO A 49 -3.18 33.73 -1.12
CA PRO A 49 -3.39 34.87 -0.21
C PRO A 49 -4.50 34.62 0.82
N TYR A 50 -4.84 33.35 1.04
CA TYR A 50 -5.87 32.86 1.95
C TYR A 50 -5.47 31.49 2.48
N ASP A 51 -6.06 31.10 3.61
CA ASP A 51 -5.88 29.77 4.17
C ASP A 51 -6.74 28.76 3.39
N ARG A 52 -6.07 27.98 2.54
CA ARG A 52 -6.71 26.95 1.71
C ARG A 52 -7.35 25.87 2.57
N ASP A 53 -6.69 25.48 3.66
CA ASP A 53 -7.14 24.35 4.46
C ASP A 53 -8.36 24.76 5.30
N ALA A 54 -8.42 26.02 5.77
CA ALA A 54 -9.62 26.58 6.40
C ALA A 54 -10.85 26.60 5.45
N ILE A 55 -10.64 26.79 4.14
CA ILE A 55 -11.73 26.69 3.15
C ILE A 55 -12.25 25.24 3.09
N PHE A 56 -11.36 24.26 2.96
CA PHE A 56 -11.74 22.85 2.91
C PHE A 56 -12.40 22.37 4.21
N ASP A 57 -11.91 22.82 5.37
CA ASP A 57 -12.51 22.52 6.68
C ASP A 57 -13.92 23.10 6.79
N SER A 58 -14.11 24.34 6.33
CA SER A 58 -15.42 25.01 6.31
C SER A 58 -16.40 24.31 5.37
N LEU A 59 -15.96 23.92 4.16
CA LEU A 59 -16.78 23.17 3.21
C LEU A 59 -17.14 21.79 3.76
N THR A 60 -16.19 21.10 4.39
CA THR A 60 -16.43 19.81 5.05
C THR A 60 -17.44 19.96 6.19
N ALA A 61 -17.33 21.00 7.01
CA ALA A 61 -18.25 21.26 8.12
C ALA A 61 -19.66 21.69 7.67
N SER A 62 -19.79 22.24 6.46
CA SER A 62 -21.06 22.66 5.87
C SER A 62 -21.68 21.63 4.92
N ALA A 63 -20.99 20.52 4.66
CA ALA A 63 -21.47 19.44 3.82
C ALA A 63 -22.81 18.89 4.34
N SER A 64 -23.71 18.55 3.42
CA SER A 64 -25.05 18.04 3.76
C SER A 64 -25.02 16.67 4.46
N GLN A 65 -23.94 15.92 4.27
CA GLN A 65 -23.68 14.65 4.90
C GLN A 65 -22.23 14.63 5.42
N PRO A 66 -21.97 13.94 6.55
CA PRO A 66 -20.60 13.79 7.03
C PRO A 66 -19.77 12.96 6.04
N GLU A 67 -18.45 13.16 6.06
CA GLU A 67 -17.54 12.33 5.27
C GLU A 67 -17.72 10.84 5.63
N PRO A 68 -17.89 9.95 4.63
CA PRO A 68 -17.99 8.52 4.89
C PRO A 68 -16.74 7.99 5.59
N ALA A 69 -16.91 7.44 6.78
CA ALA A 69 -15.84 6.78 7.51
C ALA A 69 -15.34 5.55 6.74
N ILE A 70 -14.04 5.27 6.83
CA ILE A 70 -13.49 3.99 6.36
C ILE A 70 -13.97 2.90 7.33
N PRO A 71 -14.72 1.89 6.88
CA PRO A 71 -15.18 0.82 7.76
C PRO A 71 -14.01 -0.01 8.32
N ASP A 72 -14.10 -0.41 9.59
CA ASP A 72 -13.12 -1.32 10.22
C ASP A 72 -12.96 -2.64 9.43
N SER A 73 -14.03 -3.06 8.76
CA SER A 73 -14.02 -4.24 7.89
C SER A 73 -12.98 -4.17 6.76
N VAL A 74 -12.58 -2.98 6.31
CA VAL A 74 -11.53 -2.80 5.30
C VAL A 74 -10.15 -3.14 5.89
N LEU A 75 -9.89 -2.72 7.13
CA LEU A 75 -8.65 -3.06 7.84
C LEU A 75 -8.61 -4.56 8.18
N ASP A 76 -9.74 -5.11 8.64
CA ASP A 76 -9.87 -6.54 8.91
C ASP A 76 -9.67 -7.37 7.64
N ALA A 77 -10.18 -6.92 6.49
CA ALA A 77 -9.98 -7.59 5.20
C ALA A 77 -8.49 -7.63 4.83
N GLN A 78 -7.73 -6.54 5.04
CA GLN A 78 -6.29 -6.53 4.79
C GLN A 78 -5.54 -7.53 5.68
N ASN A 79 -5.92 -7.62 6.97
CA ASN A 79 -5.35 -8.60 7.90
C ASN A 79 -5.65 -10.04 7.46
N GLN A 80 -6.87 -10.31 7.00
CA GLN A 80 -7.27 -11.62 6.49
C GLN A 80 -6.51 -12.00 5.22
N VAL A 81 -6.33 -11.07 4.28
CA VAL A 81 -5.52 -11.29 3.07
C VAL A 81 -4.07 -11.60 3.43
N ALA A 82 -3.47 -10.87 4.37
CA ALA A 82 -2.11 -11.11 4.83
C ALA A 82 -1.95 -12.49 5.47
N ALA A 83 -2.90 -12.89 6.33
CA ALA A 83 -2.91 -14.21 6.95
C ALA A 83 -3.08 -15.34 5.93
N ALA A 84 -4.01 -15.19 4.97
CA ALA A 84 -4.22 -16.17 3.91
C ALA A 84 -3.00 -16.30 2.99
N GLN A 85 -2.35 -15.18 2.67
CA GLN A 85 -1.11 -15.19 1.90
C GLN A 85 0.01 -15.92 2.63
N GLN A 86 0.13 -15.73 3.95
CA GLN A 86 1.12 -16.45 4.75
C GLN A 86 0.83 -17.95 4.74
N SER A 87 -0.43 -18.35 4.96
CA SER A 87 -0.83 -19.77 4.91
C SER A 87 -0.50 -20.41 3.56
N TRP A 88 -0.76 -19.73 2.44
CA TRP A 88 -0.39 -20.21 1.11
C TRP A 88 1.14 -20.36 0.97
N ARG A 89 1.92 -19.36 1.40
CA ARG A 89 3.39 -19.43 1.37
C ARG A 89 3.94 -20.60 2.19
N ASP A 90 3.36 -20.87 3.36
CA ASP A 90 3.79 -21.98 4.21
C ASP A 90 3.52 -23.33 3.56
N MET A 91 2.36 -23.48 2.89
CA MET A 91 2.03 -24.70 2.14
C MET A 91 2.90 -24.87 0.90
N ASP A 92 3.19 -23.79 0.19
CA ASP A 92 4.07 -23.81 -0.99
C ASP A 92 5.52 -24.20 -0.61
N ALA A 93 6.03 -23.65 0.51
CA ALA A 93 7.33 -24.02 1.04
C ALA A 93 7.38 -25.51 1.43
N ARG A 94 6.34 -26.03 2.12
CA ARG A 94 6.26 -27.45 2.48
C ARG A 94 6.19 -28.34 1.25
N TRP A 95 5.41 -27.94 0.23
CA TRP A 95 5.32 -28.65 -1.04
C TRP A 95 6.70 -28.75 -1.72
N GLY A 96 7.45 -27.64 -1.78
CA GLY A 96 8.80 -27.61 -2.33
C GLY A 96 9.73 -28.60 -1.62
N VAL A 97 9.76 -28.58 -0.28
CA VAL A 97 10.57 -29.51 0.51
C VAL A 97 10.22 -30.99 0.24
N LEU A 98 8.92 -31.32 0.15
CA LEU A 98 8.49 -32.68 -0.13
C LEU A 98 8.88 -33.16 -1.52
N ARG A 99 8.72 -32.29 -2.54
CA ARG A 99 9.13 -32.59 -3.91
C ARG A 99 10.63 -32.84 -4.00
N ASP A 100 11.43 -31.99 -3.38
CA ASP A 100 12.88 -32.12 -3.37
C ASP A 100 13.32 -33.41 -2.63
N THR A 101 12.64 -33.75 -1.52
CA THR A 101 12.86 -35.01 -0.79
C THR A 101 12.53 -36.24 -1.66
N LEU A 102 11.41 -36.21 -2.37
CA LEU A 102 11.00 -37.28 -3.28
C LEU A 102 12.00 -37.45 -4.43
N GLN A 103 12.55 -36.36 -4.95
CA GLN A 103 13.59 -36.41 -5.95
C GLN A 103 14.84 -37.13 -5.41
N THR A 104 15.34 -36.75 -4.23
CA THR A 104 16.49 -37.42 -3.60
C THR A 104 16.23 -38.91 -3.36
N LEU A 105 15.05 -39.27 -2.84
CA LEU A 105 14.69 -40.68 -2.63
C LEU A 105 14.60 -41.46 -3.96
N SER A 106 14.13 -40.82 -5.04
CA SER A 106 14.10 -41.43 -6.37
C SER A 106 15.51 -41.74 -6.86
N GLU A 107 16.42 -40.77 -6.78
CA GLU A 107 17.82 -40.90 -7.17
C GLU A 107 18.51 -42.03 -6.37
N GLU A 108 18.31 -42.08 -5.05
CA GLU A 108 18.85 -43.15 -4.21
C GLU A 108 18.28 -44.54 -4.57
N LEU A 109 16.98 -44.62 -4.89
CA LEU A 109 16.35 -45.88 -5.28
C LEU A 109 16.80 -46.38 -6.65
N GLU A 110 17.17 -45.49 -7.57
CA GLU A 110 17.70 -45.83 -8.90
C GLU A 110 19.08 -46.49 -8.81
N ASP A 111 19.92 -46.05 -7.87
CA ASP A 111 21.25 -46.62 -7.63
C ASP A 111 21.22 -47.99 -6.92
N LEU A 112 20.09 -48.34 -6.29
CA LEU A 112 19.93 -49.57 -5.53
C LEU A 112 19.30 -50.69 -6.35
N SER A 113 19.91 -51.88 -6.30
CA SER A 113 19.24 -53.09 -6.76
C SER A 113 18.11 -53.48 -5.80
N ARG A 114 16.98 -53.93 -6.35
CA ARG A 114 15.80 -54.39 -5.58
C ARG A 114 16.09 -55.55 -4.62
N ALA A 115 17.18 -56.28 -4.84
CA ALA A 115 17.63 -57.36 -3.96
C ALA A 115 18.38 -56.84 -2.71
N GLN A 116 18.82 -55.59 -2.71
CA GLN A 116 19.53 -55.00 -1.58
C GLN A 116 18.56 -54.70 -0.43
N ALA A 117 18.99 -54.99 0.80
CA ALA A 117 18.16 -54.83 2.00
C ALA A 117 17.69 -53.38 2.21
N ALA A 118 18.47 -52.40 1.76
CA ALA A 118 18.16 -50.96 1.86
C ALA A 118 17.03 -50.50 0.92
N TYR A 119 16.73 -51.23 -0.16
CA TYR A 119 15.73 -50.80 -1.14
C TYR A 119 14.30 -50.74 -0.57
N ARG A 120 13.88 -51.79 0.14
CA ARG A 120 12.50 -51.90 0.67
C ARG A 120 12.11 -50.80 1.67
N PRO A 121 12.95 -50.39 2.64
CA PRO A 121 12.60 -49.27 3.52
C PRO A 121 12.50 -47.95 2.76
N LEU A 122 13.46 -47.62 1.88
CA LEU A 122 13.42 -46.38 1.08
C LEU A 122 12.20 -46.32 0.16
N PHE A 123 11.84 -47.44 -0.49
CA PHE A 123 10.66 -47.50 -1.35
C PHE A 123 9.35 -47.26 -0.57
N ARG A 124 9.26 -47.73 0.67
CA ARG A 124 8.10 -47.45 1.54
C ARG A 124 8.08 -45.98 1.97
N GLU A 125 9.23 -45.42 2.29
CA GLU A 125 9.34 -44.00 2.64
C GLU A 125 8.93 -43.10 1.47
N PHE A 126 9.40 -43.40 0.26
CA PHE A 126 8.98 -42.74 -0.97
C PHE A 126 7.46 -42.75 -1.12
N GLY A 127 6.82 -43.93 -1.04
CA GLY A 127 5.35 -44.02 -1.14
C GLY A 127 4.61 -43.27 -0.02
N ASN A 128 5.15 -43.22 1.20
CA ASN A 128 4.58 -42.41 2.27
C ASN A 128 4.67 -40.91 1.96
N LYS A 129 5.79 -40.47 1.39
CA LYS A 129 6.05 -39.07 1.04
C LYS A 129 5.24 -38.64 -0.19
N GLU A 130 4.96 -39.53 -1.13
CA GLU A 130 4.05 -39.26 -2.26
C GLU A 130 2.62 -38.99 -1.76
N ASN A 131 2.13 -39.79 -0.81
CA ASN A 131 0.81 -39.55 -0.21
C ASN A 131 0.77 -38.22 0.53
N GLU A 132 1.83 -37.90 1.29
CA GLU A 132 1.96 -36.61 1.98
C GLU A 132 2.00 -35.44 0.99
N LEU A 133 2.71 -35.58 -0.13
CA LEU A 133 2.75 -34.58 -1.19
C LEU A 133 1.35 -34.32 -1.75
N ALA A 134 0.60 -35.37 -2.08
CA ALA A 134 -0.76 -35.23 -2.60
C ALA A 134 -1.72 -34.53 -1.60
N ASP A 135 -1.55 -34.75 -0.30
CA ASP A 135 -2.29 -34.04 0.75
C ASP A 135 -1.89 -32.55 0.83
N VAL A 136 -0.59 -32.26 0.74
CA VAL A 136 -0.06 -30.88 0.79
C VAL A 136 -0.44 -30.10 -0.46
N GLU A 137 -0.46 -30.72 -1.64
CA GLU A 137 -0.93 -30.10 -2.88
C GLU A 137 -2.37 -29.62 -2.76
N ARG A 138 -3.28 -30.48 -2.28
CA ARG A 138 -4.68 -30.07 -2.05
C ARG A 138 -4.80 -28.91 -1.07
N GLN A 139 -4.00 -28.93 0.00
CA GLN A 139 -4.00 -27.85 1.01
C GLN A 139 -3.44 -26.55 0.44
N ARG A 140 -2.36 -26.62 -0.35
CA ARG A 140 -1.76 -25.46 -1.04
C ARG A 140 -2.76 -24.83 -2.00
N ASP A 141 -3.43 -25.64 -2.81
CA ASP A 141 -4.38 -25.16 -3.81
C ASP A 141 -5.60 -24.50 -3.12
N ALA A 142 -6.14 -25.13 -2.06
CA ALA A 142 -7.20 -24.52 -1.25
C ALA A 142 -6.76 -23.21 -0.57
N ALA A 143 -5.52 -23.14 -0.06
CA ALA A 143 -4.98 -21.91 0.53
C ALA A 143 -4.82 -20.79 -0.52
N PHE A 144 -4.40 -21.14 -1.73
CA PHE A 144 -4.28 -20.21 -2.85
C PHE A 144 -5.64 -19.67 -3.31
N GLU A 145 -6.64 -20.53 -3.44
CA GLU A 145 -8.02 -20.13 -3.76
C GLU A 145 -8.59 -19.19 -2.69
N ASN A 146 -8.41 -19.52 -1.41
CA ASN A 146 -8.85 -18.67 -0.30
C ASN A 146 -8.15 -17.30 -0.32
N PHE A 147 -6.82 -17.27 -0.48
CA PHE A 147 -6.06 -16.03 -0.61
C PHE A 147 -6.58 -15.17 -1.77
N THR A 148 -6.80 -15.77 -2.93
CA THR A 148 -7.24 -15.07 -4.15
C THR A 148 -8.66 -14.51 -3.98
N SER A 149 -9.56 -15.29 -3.37
CA SER A 149 -10.92 -14.86 -3.07
C SER A 149 -10.94 -13.67 -2.10
N LEU A 150 -10.19 -13.76 -0.99
CA LEU A 150 -10.09 -12.66 -0.01
C LEU A 150 -9.45 -11.41 -0.62
N GLN A 151 -8.43 -11.58 -1.47
CA GLN A 151 -7.80 -10.45 -2.15
C GLN A 151 -8.80 -9.72 -3.05
N SER A 152 -9.57 -10.45 -3.87
CA SER A 152 -10.59 -9.86 -4.73
C SER A 152 -11.64 -9.12 -3.91
N ALA A 153 -12.21 -9.78 -2.88
CA ALA A 153 -13.22 -9.16 -2.02
C ALA A 153 -12.72 -7.91 -1.30
N SER A 154 -11.45 -7.90 -0.89
CA SER A 154 -10.82 -6.73 -0.27
C SER A 154 -10.65 -5.57 -1.24
N MET A 155 -10.33 -5.83 -2.52
CA MET A 155 -10.24 -4.79 -3.55
C MET A 155 -11.62 -4.20 -3.83
N ASP A 156 -12.63 -5.06 -4.01
CA ASP A 156 -14.01 -4.63 -4.26
C ASP A 156 -14.56 -3.75 -3.11
N ALA A 157 -14.27 -4.14 -1.86
CA ALA A 157 -14.66 -3.35 -0.69
C ALA A 157 -13.96 -1.99 -0.63
N ALA A 158 -12.66 -1.94 -0.95
CA ALA A 158 -11.91 -0.69 -0.98
C ALA A 158 -12.42 0.24 -2.10
N ASP A 159 -12.77 -0.31 -3.25
CA ASP A 159 -13.30 0.46 -4.38
C ASP A 159 -14.69 1.02 -4.09
N GLN A 160 -15.55 0.27 -3.39
CA GLN A 160 -16.85 0.78 -2.93
C GLN A 160 -16.70 1.96 -1.97
N VAL A 161 -15.78 1.86 -1.00
CA VAL A 161 -15.52 2.97 -0.05
C VAL A 161 -14.95 4.18 -0.78
N ARG A 162 -14.05 3.97 -1.75
CA ARG A 162 -13.53 5.06 -2.59
C ARG A 162 -14.66 5.74 -3.35
N ALA A 163 -15.51 4.98 -4.04
CA ALA A 163 -16.62 5.54 -4.80
C ALA A 163 -17.60 6.35 -3.92
N LEU A 164 -17.89 5.87 -2.70
CA LEU A 164 -18.72 6.60 -1.75
C LEU A 164 -18.09 7.93 -1.30
N ARG A 165 -16.77 7.94 -1.07
CA ARG A 165 -16.05 9.16 -0.67
C ARG A 165 -15.86 10.13 -1.83
N ASP A 166 -15.65 9.63 -3.04
CA ASP A 166 -15.58 10.44 -4.25
C ASP A 166 -16.93 11.14 -4.50
N GLN A 167 -18.03 10.41 -4.39
CA GLN A 167 -19.38 10.99 -4.49
C GLN A 167 -19.62 12.05 -3.41
N TRP A 168 -19.24 11.76 -2.16
CA TRP A 168 -19.35 12.75 -1.08
C TRP A 168 -18.49 13.98 -1.35
N ALA A 169 -17.27 13.82 -1.85
CA ALA A 169 -16.35 14.92 -2.13
C ALA A 169 -16.85 15.80 -3.28
N ASP A 170 -17.43 15.21 -4.33
CA ASP A 170 -18.06 15.94 -5.43
C ASP A 170 -19.17 16.86 -4.92
N ASP A 171 -19.99 16.39 -3.97
CA ASP A 171 -21.05 17.19 -3.36
C ASP A 171 -20.51 18.22 -2.35
N ALA A 172 -19.59 17.82 -1.46
CA ALA A 172 -19.06 18.66 -0.40
C ALA A 172 -18.19 19.81 -0.93
N PHE A 173 -17.51 19.60 -2.07
CA PHE A 173 -16.58 20.57 -2.65
C PHE A 173 -17.05 21.15 -3.98
N ALA A 174 -18.33 20.99 -4.33
CA ALA A 174 -18.91 21.50 -5.57
C ALA A 174 -18.60 23.00 -5.83
N ASP A 175 -18.61 23.80 -4.76
CA ASP A 175 -18.41 25.26 -4.81
C ASP A 175 -16.97 25.70 -4.51
N VAL A 176 -16.01 24.78 -4.33
CA VAL A 176 -14.66 25.09 -3.87
C VAL A 176 -13.96 26.14 -4.72
N ALA A 177 -14.07 26.03 -6.05
CA ALA A 177 -13.46 26.97 -6.98
C ALA A 177 -14.06 28.38 -6.86
N LEU A 178 -15.37 28.47 -6.63
CA LEU A 178 -16.06 29.74 -6.42
C LEU A 178 -15.58 30.39 -5.11
N VAL A 179 -15.56 29.63 -4.01
CA VAL A 179 -15.14 30.12 -2.69
C VAL A 179 -13.69 30.59 -2.70
N MET A 180 -12.77 29.83 -3.32
CA MET A 180 -11.37 30.24 -3.49
C MET A 180 -11.25 31.54 -4.30
N SER A 181 -12.04 31.69 -5.37
CA SER A 181 -12.04 32.92 -6.18
C SER A 181 -12.57 34.14 -5.42
N LEU A 182 -13.52 33.94 -4.49
CA LEU A 182 -14.02 35.00 -3.62
C LEU A 182 -12.94 35.44 -2.62
N HIS A 183 -12.27 34.49 -1.97
CA HIS A 183 -11.16 34.81 -1.05
C HIS A 183 -9.99 35.50 -1.76
N GLU A 184 -9.64 35.09 -2.99
CA GLU A 184 -8.62 35.79 -3.78
C GLU A 184 -9.01 37.26 -4.01
N ARG A 185 -10.25 37.50 -4.46
CA ARG A 185 -10.77 38.86 -4.69
C ARG A 185 -10.83 39.69 -3.41
N GLU A 186 -11.26 39.11 -2.30
CA GLU A 186 -11.35 39.78 -1.00
C GLU A 186 -9.97 40.15 -0.45
N SER A 187 -8.96 39.30 -0.68
CA SER A 187 -7.59 39.59 -0.26
C SER A 187 -6.96 40.77 -1.02
N GLY A 188 -7.44 41.05 -2.24
CA GLY A 188 -6.84 42.03 -3.14
C GLY A 188 -5.45 41.62 -3.67
N LEU A 189 -4.99 40.40 -3.36
CA LEU A 189 -3.72 39.82 -3.78
C LEU A 189 -3.98 38.69 -4.79
N SER A 190 -3.03 38.45 -5.69
CA SER A 190 -3.08 37.31 -6.61
C SER A 190 -2.34 36.11 -6.03
N VAL A 191 -2.72 34.90 -6.45
CA VAL A 191 -1.90 33.71 -6.22
C VAL A 191 -0.49 33.91 -6.81
N ALA A 192 0.53 33.70 -5.99
CA ALA A 192 1.92 33.78 -6.41
C ALA A 192 2.47 32.38 -6.72
N TYR A 193 3.31 32.32 -7.74
CA TYR A 193 3.97 31.10 -8.21
C TYR A 193 5.47 31.32 -8.11
N ASP A 194 6.18 30.32 -7.59
CA ASP A 194 7.63 30.30 -7.53
C ASP A 194 8.14 28.90 -7.87
N THR A 195 9.44 28.76 -8.09
CA THR A 195 10.06 27.46 -8.34
C THR A 195 11.38 27.38 -7.60
N THR A 196 11.55 26.32 -6.82
CA THR A 196 12.77 26.17 -6.03
C THR A 196 14.01 25.97 -6.90
N ASP A 197 15.10 26.62 -6.53
CA ASP A 197 16.40 26.46 -7.17
C ASP A 197 17.17 25.22 -6.67
N ALA A 198 18.44 25.07 -7.08
CA ALA A 198 19.27 23.92 -6.68
C ALA A 198 19.54 23.83 -5.17
N SER A 199 19.28 24.90 -4.41
CA SER A 199 19.40 24.98 -2.96
C SER A 199 18.07 24.81 -2.22
N GLY A 200 16.95 24.66 -2.94
CA GLY A 200 15.61 24.51 -2.35
C GLY A 200 14.97 25.83 -1.95
N LEU A 201 15.48 26.95 -2.47
CA LEU A 201 14.95 28.31 -2.32
C LEU A 201 14.04 28.66 -3.47
#